data_AF-A0A952Q5L4-F1
#
_entry.id   AF-A0A952Q5L4-F1
#
_cell.length_a   1.000
_cell.length_b   1.000
_cell.length_c   1.000
_cell.angle_alpha   90.00
_cell.angle_beta   90.00
_cell.angle_gamma   90.00
#
_symmetry.space_group_name_H-M   'P 1'
#
loop_
_entity.id
_entity.type
_entity.pdbx_description
1 polymer ?
#
loop_
_entity_poly.entity_id
_entity_poly.type
_entity_poly.pdbx_seq_one_letter_code
_entity_poly.pdbx_strand_id
1 'polypeptide(L)'
;MKRLHLAAAAVLIGCLGFALAAPAASAADAITVDEQPNPGVVVTGGTRAKFTGTTAGGKGLFAFVDGRLLTCEDYYGNELNPEGNACWQIASVDGETWEFSISRSNLERLDIPFLGPHEVRFVQVTTSGSVRSISAEATINIEFVDEFVVPSPTPTQDAAPPVPAEPPTSVATRSQLGTGDPAATSVLSALPTASTIVTSPPNILVAAAVTIVLLLLVGLPSTLLGSTLSDNYERLFGRATAVARRVTAPLRSTLTAPTVPSWLPLALGIAIASILTGFVDPGFGLNWGSARMLLSMAIAFTIETLLGWVVIRAVLRRTDPDLDPKAEFKWGSLLIILVAVILSRLVGFEPGMVFGLVMGLAFGVTLATAREVRIKLIGISWALAIGLVGWLGFSALAGLSGWFVVLLAETLSGVAVGSLAALPVALLPLRGLDGEALFTWNRGAWAGLYALGLLLFFVVLMPMPFSWGEVGAPLVTWIALYLGYAALAVGVWAWFRYRTPPTTPTATPARTATTVADAA
;
A
#
# COMPACT_ATOMS: atom_id res chain seq x y z
N MET A 1 -24.25 -28.26 -21.97
CA MET A 1 -23.12 -28.86 -21.23
C MET A 1 -21.76 -28.25 -21.58
N LYS A 2 -21.45 -27.87 -22.83
CA LYS A 2 -20.20 -27.15 -23.19
C LYS A 2 -19.99 -25.75 -22.54
N ARG A 3 -21.05 -25.14 -21.99
CA ARG A 3 -21.02 -23.80 -21.36
C ARG A 3 -20.51 -23.79 -19.91
N LEU A 4 -20.43 -24.94 -19.24
CA LEU A 4 -19.93 -25.04 -17.85
C LEU A 4 -18.40 -25.19 -17.80
N HIS A 5 -17.80 -25.80 -18.84
CA HIS A 5 -16.36 -26.10 -18.87
C HIS A 5 -15.47 -24.87 -19.11
N LEU A 6 -15.96 -23.83 -19.78
CA LEU A 6 -15.19 -22.60 -20.02
C LEU A 6 -15.11 -21.68 -18.80
N ALA A 7 -16.17 -21.63 -17.98
CA ALA A 7 -16.14 -20.92 -16.71
C ALA A 7 -15.29 -21.64 -15.66
N ALA A 8 -15.31 -22.98 -15.65
CA ALA A 8 -14.43 -23.79 -14.80
C ALA A 8 -12.95 -23.65 -15.22
N ALA A 9 -12.63 -23.54 -16.51
CA ALA A 9 -11.25 -23.38 -16.98
C ALA A 9 -10.63 -22.03 -16.59
N ALA A 10 -11.40 -20.94 -16.59
CA ALA A 10 -10.92 -19.64 -16.13
C ALA A 10 -10.67 -19.59 -14.61
N VAL A 11 -11.47 -20.32 -13.83
CA VAL A 11 -11.28 -20.48 -12.37
C VAL A 11 -10.13 -21.45 -12.07
N LEU A 12 -9.95 -22.51 -12.86
CA LEU A 12 -8.84 -23.46 -12.70
C LEU A 12 -7.47 -22.85 -13.01
N ILE A 13 -7.37 -21.93 -13.97
CA ILE A 13 -6.10 -21.24 -14.26
C ILE A 13 -5.73 -20.27 -13.11
N GLY A 14 -6.73 -19.72 -12.41
CA GLY A 14 -6.52 -18.96 -11.16
C GLY A 14 -6.16 -19.84 -9.97
N CYS A 15 -6.73 -21.05 -9.85
CA CYS A 15 -6.43 -21.98 -8.75
C CYS A 15 -5.12 -22.78 -8.94
N LEU A 16 -4.70 -23.07 -10.18
CA LEU A 16 -3.45 -23.81 -10.45
C LEU A 16 -2.20 -22.99 -10.15
N GLY A 17 -2.28 -21.65 -10.11
CA GLY A 17 -1.21 -20.78 -9.63
C GLY A 17 -1.00 -20.84 -8.11
N PHE A 18 -1.95 -21.40 -7.36
CA PHE A 18 -1.89 -21.51 -5.90
C PHE A 18 -1.32 -22.85 -5.41
N ALA A 19 -1.11 -23.83 -6.31
CA ALA A 19 -0.80 -25.22 -5.95
C ALA A 19 0.67 -25.63 -6.18
N LEU A 20 1.55 -24.73 -6.64
CA LEU A 20 2.96 -25.04 -6.92
C LEU A 20 3.90 -23.99 -6.29
N ALA A 21 3.82 -23.83 -4.97
CA ALA A 21 4.91 -23.32 -4.14
C ALA A 21 4.54 -23.45 -2.66
N ALA A 22 4.43 -24.68 -2.16
CA ALA A 22 4.71 -24.93 -0.76
C ALA A 22 6.16 -25.42 -0.69
N PRO A 23 7.18 -24.57 -0.46
CA PRO A 23 8.28 -25.08 0.34
C PRO A 23 7.65 -25.44 1.68
N ALA A 24 7.88 -26.66 2.16
CA ALA A 24 7.57 -27.02 3.52
C ALA A 24 8.11 -25.90 4.42
N ALA A 25 7.20 -25.14 5.03
CA ALA A 25 7.56 -24.24 6.10
C ALA A 25 8.10 -25.14 7.22
N SER A 26 9.42 -25.29 7.28
CA SER A 26 10.06 -25.58 8.55
C SER A 26 9.60 -24.46 9.46
N ALA A 27 8.78 -24.78 10.46
CA ALA A 27 8.53 -23.89 11.57
C ALA A 27 9.91 -23.38 12.03
N ALA A 28 10.17 -22.08 11.78
CA ALA A 28 11.36 -21.45 12.30
C ALA A 28 11.16 -21.40 13.81
N ASP A 29 11.94 -22.19 14.53
CA ASP A 29 12.07 -22.14 15.98
C ASP A 29 12.49 -20.71 16.37
N ALA A 30 11.53 -19.87 16.78
CA ALA A 30 11.81 -18.48 17.11
C ALA A 30 12.39 -18.39 18.52
N ILE A 31 13.64 -17.93 18.65
CA ILE A 31 14.14 -17.37 19.91
C ILE A 31 13.56 -15.96 20.01
N THR A 32 12.82 -15.65 21.06
CA THR A 32 12.41 -14.27 21.38
C THR A 32 13.24 -13.77 22.54
N VAL A 33 13.56 -12.47 22.55
CA VAL A 33 14.08 -11.76 23.72
C VAL A 33 13.03 -10.73 24.10
N ASP A 34 12.52 -10.79 25.33
CA ASP A 34 11.51 -9.86 25.81
C ASP A 34 12.10 -8.44 25.90
N GLU A 35 11.33 -7.45 25.45
CA GLU A 35 11.78 -6.06 25.33
C GLU A 35 12.23 -5.49 26.68
N GLN A 36 13.44 -4.92 26.68
CA GLN A 36 13.91 -4.06 27.76
C GLN A 36 13.12 -2.74 27.76
N PRO A 37 12.89 -2.12 28.94
CA PRO A 37 12.05 -0.92 29.08
C PRO A 37 12.53 0.31 28.29
N ASN A 38 13.76 0.29 27.76
CA ASN A 38 14.25 1.21 26.73
C ASN A 38 15.08 0.41 25.71
N PRO A 39 14.67 0.33 24.43
CA PRO A 39 15.46 -0.36 23.41
C PRO A 39 16.79 0.38 23.20
N GLY A 40 17.90 -0.32 23.46
CA GLY A 40 19.26 0.15 23.14
C GLY A 40 20.05 0.78 24.29
N VAL A 41 19.45 1.15 25.42
CA VAL A 41 20.18 1.72 26.57
C VAL A 41 19.76 1.05 27.87
N VAL A 42 20.71 0.40 28.54
CA VAL A 42 20.47 -0.24 29.84
C VAL A 42 21.08 0.63 30.93
N VAL A 43 20.22 1.24 31.72
CA VAL A 43 20.63 2.05 32.89
C VAL A 43 20.94 1.11 34.03
N THR A 44 22.23 0.95 34.32
CA THR A 44 22.69 0.00 35.33
C THR A 44 22.76 0.66 36.70
N GLY A 45 21.59 1.01 37.26
CA GLY A 45 21.51 1.40 38.69
C GLY A 45 22.00 0.30 39.64
N GLY A 46 22.19 -0.93 39.13
CA GLY A 46 22.90 -2.03 39.79
C GLY A 46 23.92 -2.68 38.86
N THR A 47 24.82 -3.51 39.41
CA THR A 47 25.95 -4.14 38.69
C THR A 47 25.57 -5.21 37.66
N ARG A 48 24.28 -5.34 37.30
CA ARG A 48 23.74 -6.42 36.45
C ARG A 48 22.66 -5.95 35.49
N ALA A 49 22.67 -6.47 34.28
CA ALA A 49 21.61 -6.37 33.29
C ALA A 49 21.01 -7.76 33.05
N LYS A 50 19.68 -7.83 32.98
CA LYS A 50 18.91 -9.09 32.86
C LYS A 50 18.18 -9.14 31.54
N PHE A 51 18.32 -10.25 30.84
CA PHE A 51 17.65 -10.59 29.59
C PHE A 51 16.75 -11.79 29.86
N THR A 52 15.52 -11.72 29.36
CA THR A 52 14.58 -12.84 29.41
C THR A 52 14.05 -13.10 28.01
N GLY A 53 13.59 -14.31 27.76
CA GLY A 53 13.05 -14.66 26.45
C GLY A 53 12.43 -16.05 26.42
N THR A 54 11.93 -16.43 25.25
CA THR A 54 11.38 -17.77 25.01
C THR A 54 12.15 -18.49 23.90
N THR A 55 12.20 -19.81 23.95
CA THR A 55 12.82 -20.66 22.94
C THR A 55 12.03 -21.94 22.76
N ALA A 56 11.80 -22.33 21.50
CA ALA A 56 11.21 -23.63 21.18
C ALA A 56 12.26 -24.73 21.45
N GLY A 57 12.09 -25.48 22.54
CA GLY A 57 12.85 -26.71 22.78
C GLY A 57 14.03 -26.64 23.75
N GLY A 58 14.19 -25.54 24.51
CA GLY A 58 14.92 -25.50 25.78
C GLY A 58 16.28 -26.20 25.86
N LYS A 59 17.05 -26.35 24.78
CA LYS A 59 18.38 -26.98 24.78
C LYS A 59 19.27 -26.28 23.76
N GLY A 60 20.55 -26.12 24.11
CA GLY A 60 21.58 -25.60 23.20
C GLY A 60 21.53 -24.09 22.96
N LEU A 61 21.08 -23.28 23.93
CA LEU A 61 21.14 -21.82 23.82
C LEU A 61 22.49 -21.31 24.32
N PHE A 62 23.15 -20.48 23.50
CA PHE A 62 24.44 -19.88 23.77
C PHE A 62 24.36 -18.36 23.71
N ALA A 63 25.03 -17.66 24.62
CA ALA A 63 25.14 -16.20 24.56
C ALA A 63 26.58 -15.78 24.20
N PHE A 64 26.69 -14.76 23.38
CA PHE A 64 27.95 -14.12 22.99
C PHE A 64 27.85 -12.63 23.29
N VAL A 65 28.96 -12.02 23.71
CA VAL A 65 29.10 -10.56 23.81
C VAL A 65 30.34 -10.13 23.06
N ASP A 66 30.17 -9.22 22.11
CA ASP A 66 31.23 -8.74 21.20
C ASP A 66 32.01 -9.90 20.55
N GLY A 67 31.25 -10.94 20.15
CA GLY A 67 31.79 -12.15 19.52
C GLY A 67 32.46 -13.15 20.48
N ARG A 68 32.58 -12.86 21.79
CA ARG A 68 33.13 -13.79 22.78
C ARG A 68 32.02 -14.64 23.39
N LEU A 69 32.20 -15.97 23.37
CA LEU A 69 31.24 -16.91 23.95
C LEU A 69 31.24 -16.76 25.46
N LEU A 70 30.05 -16.52 26.00
CA LEU A 70 29.81 -16.30 27.42
C LEU A 70 29.37 -17.59 28.12
N THR A 71 28.71 -18.53 27.44
CA THR A 71 28.00 -19.64 28.12
C THR A 71 28.64 -21.01 27.98
N CYS A 72 28.47 -21.89 28.97
CA CYS A 72 28.98 -23.27 28.94
C CYS A 72 28.08 -24.19 28.09
N GLU A 73 28.64 -25.28 27.57
CA GLU A 73 28.00 -26.21 26.64
C GLU A 73 26.94 -27.14 27.28
N ASP A 74 27.08 -27.47 28.57
CA ASP A 74 26.35 -28.59 29.18
C ASP A 74 25.88 -28.30 30.62
N TYR A 75 24.75 -27.61 30.83
CA TYR A 75 23.90 -27.84 32.03
C TYR A 75 22.53 -27.12 31.97
N TYR A 76 21.47 -27.79 32.42
CA TYR A 76 20.17 -27.21 32.79
C TYR A 76 19.92 -27.55 34.26
N GLY A 77 19.96 -26.56 35.16
CA GLY A 77 19.68 -26.73 36.59
C GLY A 77 20.01 -25.48 37.43
N ASN A 78 19.25 -25.26 38.51
CA ASN A 78 19.25 -24.02 39.32
C ASN A 78 20.34 -23.97 40.42
N GLU A 79 21.52 -24.56 40.20
CA GLU A 79 22.61 -24.52 41.18
C GLU A 79 23.94 -24.07 40.56
N LEU A 80 24.58 -23.10 41.22
CA LEU A 80 25.91 -22.58 40.89
C LEU A 80 26.94 -23.71 40.98
N ASN A 81 27.65 -23.98 39.89
CA ASN A 81 28.86 -24.81 39.95
C ASN A 81 29.95 -24.02 40.74
N PRO A 82 30.37 -24.47 41.94
CA PRO A 82 31.35 -23.75 42.75
C PRO A 82 32.78 -23.92 42.21
N GLU A 83 32.99 -24.83 41.26
CA GLU A 83 34.32 -25.26 40.82
C GLU A 83 34.60 -24.82 39.37
N GLY A 84 35.13 -23.60 39.22
CA GLY A 84 36.35 -23.41 38.42
C GLY A 84 36.28 -23.09 36.92
N ASN A 85 35.13 -22.93 36.26
CA ASN A 85 35.11 -22.62 34.81
C ASN A 85 34.55 -21.23 34.46
N ALA A 86 35.23 -20.55 33.54
CA ALA A 86 34.99 -19.18 33.08
C ALA A 86 33.84 -19.08 32.05
N CYS A 87 32.68 -19.68 32.33
CA CYS A 87 31.52 -19.60 31.46
C CYS A 87 30.22 -19.55 32.30
N TRP A 88 29.21 -18.83 31.79
CA TRP A 88 27.94 -18.58 32.46
C TRP A 88 26.87 -19.60 32.05
N GLN A 89 25.89 -19.80 32.93
CA GLN A 89 24.72 -20.62 32.67
C GLN A 89 23.56 -19.71 32.30
N ILE A 90 22.79 -20.09 31.28
CA ILE A 90 21.48 -19.47 31.01
C ILE A 90 20.46 -20.26 31.85
N ALA A 91 19.81 -19.57 32.78
CA ALA A 91 18.81 -20.20 33.64
C ALA A 91 17.55 -20.45 32.81
N SER A 92 17.06 -21.68 32.79
CA SER A 92 15.71 -21.96 32.28
C SER A 92 14.74 -21.91 33.43
N VAL A 93 13.71 -21.09 33.30
CA VAL A 93 12.74 -20.86 34.36
C VAL A 93 11.67 -21.97 34.32
N ASP A 94 11.16 -22.31 33.13
CA ASP A 94 10.12 -23.34 32.94
C ASP A 94 10.32 -24.25 31.70
N GLY A 95 11.54 -24.37 31.16
CA GLY A 95 11.86 -25.23 29.99
C GLY A 95 11.60 -24.58 28.62
N GLU A 96 10.75 -23.56 28.56
CA GLU A 96 10.52 -22.73 27.35
C GLU A 96 11.01 -21.29 27.53
N THR A 97 11.08 -20.82 28.78
CA THR A 97 11.57 -19.50 29.16
C THR A 97 13.01 -19.57 29.64
N TRP A 98 13.79 -18.55 29.27
CA TRP A 98 15.18 -18.42 29.69
C TRP A 98 15.46 -17.04 30.29
N GLU A 99 16.44 -17.01 31.18
CA GLU A 99 16.94 -15.82 31.84
C GLU A 99 18.47 -15.82 31.77
N PHE A 100 19.04 -14.71 31.32
CA PHE A 100 20.47 -14.48 31.25
C PHE A 100 20.82 -13.13 31.89
N SER A 101 21.83 -13.08 32.75
CA SER A 101 22.27 -11.83 33.36
C SER A 101 23.74 -11.53 33.09
N ILE A 102 24.03 -10.36 32.55
CA ILE A 102 25.39 -9.83 32.38
C ILE A 102 25.71 -8.97 33.60
N SER A 103 26.90 -9.13 34.18
CA SER A 103 27.35 -8.30 35.30
C SER A 103 28.69 -7.63 35.02
N ARG A 104 29.00 -6.56 35.75
CA ARG A 104 30.29 -5.86 35.61
C ARG A 104 31.48 -6.79 35.83
N SER A 105 31.47 -7.53 36.94
CA SER A 105 32.52 -8.50 37.26
C SER A 105 32.66 -9.60 36.21
N ASN A 106 31.60 -9.87 35.45
CA ASN A 106 31.59 -10.89 34.42
C ASN A 106 32.34 -10.44 33.16
N LEU A 107 32.01 -9.26 32.65
CA LEU A 107 32.68 -8.69 31.47
C LEU A 107 34.15 -8.35 31.77
N GLU A 108 34.43 -7.79 32.95
CA GLU A 108 35.81 -7.45 33.36
C GLU A 108 36.73 -8.67 33.43
N ARG A 109 36.22 -9.83 33.87
CA ARG A 109 37.00 -11.09 33.88
C ARG A 109 37.36 -11.58 32.48
N LEU A 110 36.59 -11.17 31.47
CA LEU A 110 36.85 -11.45 30.07
C LEU A 110 37.56 -10.31 29.37
N ASP A 111 38.07 -9.29 30.09
CA ASP A 111 38.72 -8.13 29.50
C ASP A 111 37.82 -7.39 28.48
N ILE A 112 36.51 -7.40 28.73
CA ILE A 112 35.50 -6.63 27.99
C ILE A 112 35.09 -5.45 28.90
N PRO A 113 35.19 -4.20 28.45
CA PRO A 113 34.73 -3.06 29.26
C PRO A 113 33.23 -3.22 29.55
N PHE A 114 32.76 -2.91 30.76
CA PHE A 114 31.34 -3.03 31.08
C PHE A 114 30.50 -1.85 30.57
N LEU A 115 31.12 -0.67 30.38
CA LEU A 115 30.43 0.54 29.96
C LEU A 115 30.64 0.77 28.46
N GLY A 116 29.61 1.30 27.80
CA GLY A 116 29.61 1.57 26.37
C GLY A 116 28.74 0.58 25.58
N PRO A 117 28.82 0.63 24.23
CA PRO A 117 28.02 -0.20 23.35
C PRO A 117 28.58 -1.62 23.26
N HIS A 118 27.68 -2.60 23.34
CA HIS A 118 27.97 -4.02 23.22
C HIS A 118 26.96 -4.70 22.31
N GLU A 119 27.44 -5.67 21.53
CA GLU A 119 26.61 -6.59 20.75
C GLU A 119 26.39 -7.87 21.57
N VAL A 120 25.15 -8.15 21.96
CA VAL A 120 24.78 -9.40 22.64
C VAL A 120 24.06 -10.30 21.64
N ARG A 121 24.64 -11.47 21.36
CA ARG A 121 24.08 -12.44 20.42
C ARG A 121 23.69 -13.73 21.13
N PHE A 122 22.43 -14.14 21.00
CA PHE A 122 21.91 -15.43 21.46
C PHE A 122 21.78 -16.38 20.28
N VAL A 123 22.28 -17.61 20.42
CA VAL A 123 22.33 -18.61 19.35
C VAL A 123 21.78 -19.92 19.89
N GLN A 124 20.76 -20.48 19.25
CA GLN A 124 20.27 -21.82 19.55
C GLN A 124 20.89 -22.82 18.58
N VAL A 125 21.42 -23.90 19.12
CA VAL A 125 22.11 -24.95 18.37
C VAL A 125 21.35 -26.26 18.55
N THR A 126 20.91 -26.83 17.44
CA THR A 126 20.36 -28.18 17.40
C THR A 126 21.45 -29.18 17.02
N THR A 127 21.46 -30.32 17.71
CA THR A 127 22.39 -31.42 17.42
C THR A 127 21.61 -32.55 16.78
N SER A 128 21.91 -32.85 15.51
CA SER A 128 21.34 -34.00 14.78
C SER A 128 22.46 -35.00 14.48
N GLY A 129 22.56 -36.04 15.29
CA GLY A 129 23.68 -36.98 15.26
C GLY A 129 24.97 -36.33 15.76
N SER A 130 26.03 -36.34 14.95
CA SER A 130 27.32 -35.69 15.26
C SER A 130 27.43 -34.26 14.70
N VAL A 131 26.41 -33.76 14.01
CA VAL A 131 26.41 -32.44 13.37
C VAL A 131 25.64 -31.47 14.25
N ARG A 132 26.28 -30.34 14.57
CA ARG A 132 25.67 -29.20 15.24
C ARG A 132 25.38 -28.12 14.23
N SER A 133 24.15 -27.64 14.20
CA SER A 133 23.71 -26.55 13.34
C SER A 133 23.01 -25.49 14.17
N ILE A 134 23.23 -24.23 13.82
CA ILE A 134 22.48 -23.11 14.39
C ILE A 134 21.04 -23.22 13.86
N SER A 135 20.08 -23.41 14.76
CA SER A 135 18.65 -23.46 14.41
C SER A 135 18.02 -22.08 14.42
N ALA A 136 18.50 -21.18 15.29
CA ALA A 136 17.99 -19.82 15.44
C ALA A 136 19.02 -18.89 16.08
N GLU A 137 18.92 -17.59 15.82
CA GLU A 137 19.77 -16.56 16.41
C GLU A 137 19.00 -15.26 16.65
N ALA A 138 19.41 -14.51 17.68
CA ALA A 138 18.88 -13.18 18.00
C ALA A 138 20.03 -12.28 18.46
N THR A 139 20.15 -11.08 17.88
CA THR A 139 21.21 -10.11 18.21
C THR A 139 20.61 -8.82 18.74
N ILE A 140 21.17 -8.30 19.83
CA ILE A 140 20.74 -7.06 20.49
C ILE A 140 21.94 -6.15 20.69
N ASN A 141 21.81 -4.91 20.24
CA ASN A 141 22.77 -3.85 20.55
C ASN A 141 22.31 -3.13 21.82
N ILE A 142 23.18 -3.07 22.83
CA ILE A 142 22.91 -2.40 24.10
C ILE A 142 24.05 -1.46 24.45
N GLU A 143 23.73 -0.32 25.04
CA GLU A 143 24.71 0.58 25.64
C GLU A 143 24.53 0.60 27.17
N PHE A 144 25.59 0.22 27.89
CA PHE A 144 25.61 0.29 29.36
C PHE A 144 26.11 1.67 29.81
N VAL A 145 25.29 2.36 30.60
CA VAL A 145 25.60 3.66 31.20
C VAL A 145 25.48 3.62 32.73
N ASP A 146 26.37 4.34 33.42
CA ASP A 146 26.43 4.38 34.89
C ASP A 146 25.27 5.17 35.52
N GLU A 147 24.82 6.25 34.88
CA GLU A 147 23.73 7.09 35.37
C GLU A 147 22.94 7.66 34.20
N PHE A 148 21.61 7.61 34.27
CA PHE A 148 20.75 8.26 33.28
C PHE A 148 20.69 9.74 33.61
N VAL A 149 21.34 10.59 32.82
CA VAL A 149 21.29 12.04 33.01
C VAL A 149 19.88 12.53 32.65
N VAL A 150 19.00 12.59 33.65
CA VAL A 150 17.74 13.33 33.53
C VAL A 150 18.10 14.81 33.70
N PRO A 151 17.95 15.66 32.67
CA PRO A 151 18.33 17.07 32.80
C PRO A 151 17.42 17.75 33.84
N SER A 152 17.98 18.08 35.01
CA SER A 152 17.35 18.99 35.97
C SER A 152 17.47 20.44 35.49
N PRO A 153 16.44 21.29 35.68
CA PRO A 153 16.43 22.65 35.17
C PRO A 153 17.40 23.51 36.00
N THR A 154 18.45 24.03 35.36
CA THR A 154 19.42 24.97 35.97
C THR A 154 19.51 26.22 35.06
N PRO A 155 19.63 27.43 35.64
CA PRO A 155 19.10 28.65 35.03
C PRO A 155 20.01 29.24 33.94
N THR A 156 19.31 29.92 33.01
CA THR A 156 19.77 30.68 31.85
C THR A 156 21.06 31.48 32.06
N GLN A 157 22.06 31.22 31.22
CA GLN A 157 23.16 32.15 30.94
C GLN A 157 23.43 32.18 29.43
N ASP A 158 23.48 33.40 28.89
CA ASP A 158 23.59 33.76 27.48
C ASP A 158 24.72 33.03 26.73
N ALA A 159 24.32 32.11 25.86
CA ALA A 159 25.07 31.70 24.68
C ALA A 159 24.07 31.52 23.54
N ALA A 160 24.42 32.03 22.35
CA ALA A 160 23.60 32.00 21.14
C ALA A 160 22.99 30.60 20.89
N PRO A 161 21.75 30.51 20.40
CA PRO A 161 21.00 29.25 20.39
C PRO A 161 21.74 28.18 19.56
N PRO A 162 22.17 27.05 20.15
CA PRO A 162 22.45 25.87 19.36
C PRO A 162 21.13 25.43 18.74
N VAL A 163 21.13 25.27 17.41
CA VAL A 163 20.06 24.64 16.66
C VAL A 163 19.68 23.35 17.40
N PRO A 164 18.40 23.12 17.76
CA PRO A 164 18.02 21.88 18.44
C PRO A 164 18.48 20.69 17.59
N ALA A 165 19.42 19.91 18.11
CA ALA A 165 19.63 18.56 17.61
C ALA A 165 18.33 17.82 17.92
N GLU A 166 17.57 17.53 16.87
CA GLU A 166 16.38 16.68 16.98
C GLU A 166 16.76 15.42 17.76
N PRO A 167 15.90 14.97 18.69
CA PRO A 167 16.10 13.67 19.34
C PRO A 167 16.35 12.62 18.25
N PRO A 168 17.20 11.60 18.49
CA PRO A 168 17.48 10.57 17.50
C PRO A 168 16.14 10.01 17.05
N THR A 169 15.74 10.45 15.86
CA THR A 169 14.50 9.99 15.27
C THR A 169 14.75 8.51 15.08
N SER A 170 13.88 7.67 15.65
CA SER A 170 13.69 6.32 15.13
C SER A 170 13.76 6.44 13.61
N VAL A 171 14.73 5.77 12.98
CA VAL A 171 14.85 5.74 11.52
C VAL A 171 13.70 4.87 11.00
N ALA A 172 12.48 5.37 11.19
CA ALA A 172 11.28 4.95 10.52
C ALA A 172 11.45 5.46 9.08
N THR A 173 11.41 4.53 8.14
CA THR A 173 11.81 4.66 6.73
C THR A 173 11.02 5.74 5.98
N ARG A 174 11.23 7.02 6.26
CA ARG A 174 10.73 8.14 5.45
C ARG A 174 11.21 7.97 4.02
N SER A 175 10.39 8.38 3.05
CA SER A 175 10.80 8.48 1.65
C SER A 175 12.19 9.12 1.54
N GLN A 176 13.09 8.45 0.82
CA GLN A 176 14.47 8.90 0.62
C GLN A 176 14.61 9.73 -0.66
N LEU A 177 13.53 10.00 -1.39
CA LEU A 177 13.56 10.78 -2.63
C LEU A 177 14.20 12.16 -2.47
N GLY A 178 14.08 12.77 -1.28
CA GLY A 178 14.70 14.06 -0.96
C GLY A 178 16.23 14.04 -0.97
N THR A 179 16.87 12.86 -0.90
CA THR A 179 18.33 12.71 -0.96
C THR A 179 18.90 12.97 -2.36
N GLY A 180 18.06 12.86 -3.41
CA GLY A 180 18.46 13.02 -4.80
C GLY A 180 19.19 11.81 -5.41
N ASP A 181 19.43 10.75 -4.65
CA ASP A 181 19.99 9.50 -5.16
C ASP A 181 19.02 8.88 -6.20
N PRO A 182 19.48 8.58 -7.42
CA PRO A 182 18.67 7.88 -8.42
C PRO A 182 18.03 6.57 -7.91
N ALA A 183 18.69 5.86 -7.00
CA ALA A 183 18.21 4.60 -6.42
C ALA A 183 17.48 4.75 -5.07
N ALA A 184 17.27 5.99 -4.61
CA ALA A 184 16.52 6.26 -3.38
C ALA A 184 15.10 5.66 -3.43
N THR A 185 14.65 5.11 -2.31
CA THR A 185 13.31 4.53 -2.15
C THR A 185 12.25 5.62 -1.96
N SER A 186 11.09 5.45 -2.60
CA SER A 186 9.90 6.27 -2.41
C SER A 186 8.84 5.60 -1.53
N VAL A 187 7.72 6.28 -1.31
CA VAL A 187 6.49 5.67 -0.73
C VAL A 187 6.05 4.37 -1.42
N LEU A 188 6.31 4.21 -2.72
CA LEU A 188 5.96 2.97 -3.45
C LEU A 188 6.86 1.79 -3.05
N SER A 189 8.02 2.04 -2.47
CA SER A 189 8.91 0.99 -1.95
C SER A 189 8.49 0.48 -0.58
N ALA A 190 7.49 1.08 0.07
CA ALA A 190 7.06 0.74 1.43
C ALA A 190 5.94 -0.32 1.50
N LEU A 191 5.56 -0.93 0.36
CA LEU A 191 4.53 -1.96 0.33
C LEU A 191 5.01 -3.21 1.13
N PRO A 192 4.16 -3.84 1.97
CA PRO A 192 4.56 -5.06 2.66
C PRO A 192 4.78 -6.20 1.67
N THR A 193 5.84 -6.97 1.88
CA THR A 193 6.17 -8.12 1.03
C THR A 193 5.38 -9.36 1.45
N ALA A 194 5.29 -10.34 0.56
CA ALA A 194 4.71 -11.64 0.87
C ALA A 194 5.38 -12.34 2.07
N SER A 195 6.70 -12.21 2.23
CA SER A 195 7.40 -12.77 3.39
C SER A 195 7.01 -12.09 4.69
N THR A 196 6.94 -10.76 4.72
CA THR A 196 6.54 -9.99 5.91
C THR A 196 5.14 -10.36 6.40
N ILE A 197 4.21 -10.61 5.48
CA ILE A 197 2.84 -11.01 5.81
C ILE A 197 2.80 -12.43 6.41
N VAL A 198 3.63 -13.33 5.92
CA VAL A 198 3.71 -14.71 6.43
C VAL A 198 4.35 -14.72 7.83
N THR A 199 5.38 -13.90 8.05
CA THR A 199 6.07 -13.82 9.36
C THR A 199 5.27 -13.04 10.41
N SER A 200 4.56 -12.00 9.98
CA SER A 200 3.82 -11.09 10.85
C SER A 200 2.41 -10.87 10.28
N PRO A 201 1.50 -11.84 10.45
CA PRO A 201 0.17 -11.76 9.86
C PRO A 201 -0.63 -10.57 10.46
N PRO A 202 -1.26 -9.73 9.61
CA PRO A 202 -2.07 -8.63 10.10
C PRO A 202 -3.32 -9.14 10.84
N ASN A 203 -3.80 -8.37 11.83
CA ASN A 203 -5.05 -8.67 12.51
C ASN A 203 -6.24 -8.44 11.56
N ILE A 204 -6.64 -9.51 10.85
CA ILE A 204 -7.67 -9.48 9.80
C ILE A 204 -8.99 -8.92 10.33
N LEU A 205 -9.35 -9.19 11.59
CA LEU A 205 -10.60 -8.72 12.18
C LEU A 205 -10.62 -7.19 12.31
N VAL A 206 -9.55 -6.60 12.84
CA VAL A 206 -9.42 -5.15 12.97
C VAL A 206 -9.35 -4.48 11.60
N ALA A 207 -8.55 -5.03 10.68
CA ALA A 207 -8.43 -4.53 9.31
C ALA A 207 -9.77 -4.56 8.56
N ALA A 208 -10.54 -5.63 8.72
CA ALA A 208 -11.88 -5.77 8.15
C ALA A 208 -12.85 -4.76 8.75
N ALA A 209 -12.88 -4.60 10.09
CA ALA A 209 -13.76 -3.65 10.75
C ALA A 209 -13.47 -2.20 10.32
N VAL A 210 -12.21 -1.79 10.36
CA VAL A 210 -11.77 -0.45 9.92
C VAL A 210 -12.15 -0.21 8.47
N THR A 211 -11.95 -1.19 7.60
CA THR A 211 -12.27 -0.97 6.19
C THR A 211 -13.75 -0.98 5.89
N ILE A 212 -14.57 -1.80 6.56
CA ILE A 212 -16.02 -1.70 6.42
C ILE A 212 -16.48 -0.29 6.79
N VAL A 213 -15.93 0.27 7.88
CA VAL A 213 -16.20 1.66 8.29
C VAL A 213 -15.73 2.63 7.20
N LEU A 214 -14.52 2.51 6.68
CA LEU A 214 -13.99 3.38 5.62
C LEU A 214 -14.77 3.25 4.30
N LEU A 215 -15.20 2.04 3.92
CA LEU A 215 -16.00 1.81 2.72
C LEU A 215 -17.38 2.43 2.85
N LEU A 216 -18.00 2.34 4.03
CA LEU A 216 -19.27 3.02 4.29
C LEU A 216 -19.07 4.54 4.29
N LEU A 217 -17.98 5.02 4.89
CA LEU A 217 -17.73 6.45 5.08
C LEU A 217 -17.23 7.16 3.82
N VAL A 218 -16.44 6.47 2.99
CA VAL A 218 -15.82 7.02 1.76
C VAL A 218 -16.51 6.47 0.52
N GLY A 219 -16.76 5.16 0.46
CA GLY A 219 -17.34 4.50 -0.71
C GLY A 219 -18.75 5.00 -1.02
N LEU A 220 -19.64 5.09 -0.02
CA LEU A 220 -21.01 5.58 -0.26
C LEU A 220 -21.02 7.03 -0.80
N PRO A 221 -20.37 8.02 -0.15
CA PRO A 221 -20.32 9.37 -0.72
C PRO A 221 -19.60 9.43 -2.07
N SER A 222 -18.53 8.63 -2.27
CA SER A 222 -17.81 8.55 -3.55
C SER A 222 -18.71 8.09 -4.69
N THR A 223 -19.57 7.10 -4.44
CA THR A 223 -20.50 6.61 -5.46
C THR A 223 -21.57 7.64 -5.80
N LEU A 224 -22.13 8.32 -4.80
CA LEU A 224 -23.11 9.40 -5.01
C LEU A 224 -22.49 10.57 -5.78
N LEU A 225 -21.28 10.98 -5.41
CA LEU A 225 -20.57 12.06 -6.09
C LEU A 225 -20.18 11.63 -7.51
N GLY A 226 -19.65 10.42 -7.67
CA GLY A 226 -19.23 9.86 -8.95
C GLY A 226 -20.38 9.76 -9.95
N SER A 227 -21.53 9.21 -9.55
CA SER A 227 -22.71 9.13 -10.42
C SER A 227 -23.26 10.51 -10.76
N THR A 228 -23.27 11.43 -9.80
CA THR A 228 -23.74 12.80 -10.05
C THR A 228 -22.83 13.54 -11.03
N LEU A 229 -21.51 13.42 -10.84
CA LEU A 229 -20.50 14.03 -11.70
C LEU A 229 -20.50 13.39 -13.09
N SER A 230 -20.72 12.07 -13.22
CA SER A 230 -20.80 11.41 -14.52
C SER A 230 -22.04 11.85 -15.30
N ASP A 231 -23.20 11.89 -14.65
CA ASP A 231 -24.47 12.23 -15.29
C ASP A 231 -24.55 13.71 -15.68
N ASN A 232 -23.81 14.57 -14.96
CA ASN A 232 -23.78 16.02 -15.18
C ASN A 232 -22.43 16.53 -15.68
N TYR A 233 -21.57 15.64 -16.18
CA TYR A 233 -20.20 15.97 -16.56
C TYR A 233 -20.15 17.12 -17.57
N GLU A 234 -21.00 17.06 -18.61
CA GLU A 234 -21.10 18.11 -19.62
C GLU A 234 -21.62 19.44 -19.06
N ARG A 235 -22.43 19.42 -17.99
CA ARG A 235 -22.94 20.66 -17.38
C ARG A 235 -21.90 21.33 -16.49
N LEU A 236 -21.17 20.55 -15.70
CA LEU A 236 -20.08 21.04 -14.83
C LEU A 236 -18.88 21.51 -15.64
N PHE A 237 -18.40 20.63 -16.51
CA PHE A 237 -17.15 20.81 -17.22
C PHE A 237 -17.36 21.30 -18.66
N GLY A 238 -18.60 21.45 -19.14
CA GLY A 238 -18.88 21.97 -20.50
C GLY A 238 -18.35 23.37 -20.72
N ARG A 239 -18.44 24.26 -19.72
CA ARG A 239 -17.85 25.60 -19.82
C ARG A 239 -16.33 25.56 -19.79
N ALA A 240 -15.74 24.75 -18.90
CA ALA A 240 -14.29 24.59 -18.82
C ALA A 240 -13.71 23.96 -20.11
N THR A 241 -14.37 22.94 -20.66
CA THR A 241 -14.00 22.32 -21.93
C THR A 241 -14.26 23.23 -23.12
N ALA A 242 -15.32 24.05 -23.11
CA ALA A 242 -15.55 25.06 -24.15
C ALA A 242 -14.51 26.19 -24.10
N VAL A 243 -14.13 26.65 -22.91
CA VAL A 243 -13.05 27.63 -22.72
C VAL A 243 -11.71 27.02 -23.12
N ALA A 244 -11.39 25.80 -22.67
CA ALA A 244 -10.19 25.09 -23.10
C ALA A 244 -10.17 24.91 -24.63
N ARG A 245 -11.30 24.56 -25.26
CA ARG A 245 -11.41 24.51 -26.73
C ARG A 245 -11.20 25.87 -27.40
N ARG A 246 -11.65 26.97 -26.81
CA ARG A 246 -11.43 28.33 -27.34
C ARG A 246 -9.99 28.80 -27.18
N VAL A 247 -9.37 28.52 -26.04
CA VAL A 247 -7.95 28.85 -25.77
C VAL A 247 -7.03 27.98 -26.62
N THR A 248 -7.38 26.72 -26.83
CA THR A 248 -6.65 25.81 -27.72
C THR A 248 -7.05 25.95 -29.20
N ALA A 249 -8.11 26.70 -29.55
CA ALA A 249 -8.57 26.89 -30.93
C ALA A 249 -7.52 27.49 -31.88
N PRO A 250 -6.79 28.57 -31.53
CA PRO A 250 -5.73 29.11 -32.41
C PRO A 250 -4.55 28.14 -32.55
N LEU A 251 -4.29 27.33 -31.53
CA LEU A 251 -3.28 26.26 -31.57
C LEU A 251 -3.76 25.07 -32.40
N ARG A 252 -5.06 24.80 -32.39
CA ARG A 252 -5.70 23.76 -33.21
C ARG A 252 -5.79 24.17 -34.67
N SER A 253 -6.04 25.43 -35.01
CA SER A 253 -6.05 25.89 -36.41
C SER A 253 -4.66 25.90 -37.05
N THR A 254 -3.60 25.90 -36.23
CA THR A 254 -2.22 25.66 -36.69
C THR A 254 -1.84 24.18 -36.66
N LEU A 255 -2.47 23.37 -35.79
CA LEU A 255 -2.31 21.92 -35.69
C LEU A 255 -3.39 21.11 -36.45
N THR A 256 -4.25 21.73 -37.26
CA THR A 256 -5.22 21.08 -38.19
C THR A 256 -4.52 20.55 -39.43
N ALA A 257 -3.30 20.05 -39.28
CA ALA A 257 -2.81 18.99 -40.12
C ALA A 257 -3.48 17.68 -39.65
N PRO A 258 -3.76 16.72 -40.55
CA PRO A 258 -4.37 15.42 -40.21
C PRO A 258 -3.46 14.50 -39.36
N THR A 259 -2.51 15.05 -38.61
CA THR A 259 -1.33 14.34 -38.09
C THR A 259 -1.26 14.24 -36.57
N VAL A 260 -2.19 14.82 -35.79
CA VAL A 260 -2.19 14.61 -34.34
C VAL A 260 -2.56 13.16 -34.04
N PRO A 261 -1.62 12.33 -33.54
CA PRO A 261 -1.89 10.92 -33.35
C PRO A 261 -2.96 10.70 -32.27
N SER A 262 -3.84 9.72 -32.46
CA SER A 262 -4.91 9.38 -31.52
C SER A 262 -4.41 9.00 -30.12
N TRP A 263 -3.14 8.61 -29.98
CA TRP A 263 -2.51 8.28 -28.70
C TRP A 263 -2.05 9.50 -27.89
N LEU A 264 -1.89 10.68 -28.51
CA LEU A 264 -1.30 11.85 -27.86
C LEU A 264 -2.11 12.35 -26.65
N PRO A 265 -3.45 12.46 -26.70
CA PRO A 265 -4.24 12.87 -25.53
C PRO A 265 -4.13 11.90 -24.36
N LEU A 266 -4.03 10.60 -24.66
CA LEU A 266 -3.87 9.56 -23.65
C LEU A 266 -2.49 9.64 -23.00
N ALA A 267 -1.43 9.76 -23.80
CA ALA A 267 -0.07 9.91 -23.28
C ALA A 267 0.08 11.19 -22.44
N LEU A 268 -0.51 12.31 -22.88
CA LEU A 268 -0.52 13.55 -22.11
C LEU A 268 -1.30 13.39 -20.79
N GLY A 269 -2.45 12.70 -20.82
CA GLY A 269 -3.22 12.39 -19.63
C GLY A 269 -2.45 11.55 -18.62
N ILE A 270 -1.76 10.49 -19.08
CA ILE A 270 -0.89 9.65 -18.26
C ILE A 270 0.27 10.47 -17.68
N ALA A 271 0.91 11.31 -18.50
CA ALA A 271 2.01 12.16 -18.03
C ALA A 271 1.56 13.11 -16.92
N ILE A 272 0.43 13.81 -17.10
CA ILE A 272 -0.11 14.72 -16.09
C ILE A 272 -0.50 13.95 -14.82
N ALA A 273 -1.17 12.80 -14.96
CA ALA A 273 -1.55 11.99 -13.81
C ALA A 273 -0.33 11.47 -13.05
N SER A 274 0.75 11.09 -13.74
CA SER A 274 2.00 10.63 -13.12
C SER A 274 2.68 11.77 -12.36
N ILE A 275 2.69 12.98 -12.92
CA ILE A 275 3.19 14.19 -12.24
C ILE A 275 2.36 14.47 -10.98
N LEU A 276 1.03 14.53 -11.12
CA LEU A 276 0.13 14.81 -9.99
C LEU A 276 0.29 13.75 -8.89
N THR A 277 0.38 12.48 -9.26
CA THR A 277 0.57 11.38 -8.31
C THR A 277 1.96 11.39 -7.67
N GLY A 278 2.99 11.87 -8.37
CA GLY A 278 4.33 12.05 -7.79
C GLY A 278 4.34 12.98 -6.58
N PHE A 279 3.51 14.03 -6.58
CA PHE A 279 3.36 14.95 -5.44
C PHE A 279 2.74 14.32 -4.18
N VAL A 280 2.31 13.05 -4.22
CA VAL A 280 1.93 12.30 -3.02
C VAL A 280 3.14 12.07 -2.12
N ASP A 281 4.34 11.91 -2.70
CA ASP A 281 5.56 11.70 -1.94
C ASP A 281 6.14 13.05 -1.46
N PRO A 282 6.42 13.23 -0.15
CA PRO A 282 6.96 14.48 0.37
C PRO A 282 8.37 14.82 -0.13
N GLY A 283 9.14 13.81 -0.52
CA GLY A 283 10.48 13.96 -1.11
C GLY A 283 10.46 14.24 -2.61
N PHE A 284 9.28 14.32 -3.24
CA PHE A 284 9.15 14.59 -4.66
C PHE A 284 9.67 15.99 -5.01
N GLY A 285 10.62 16.06 -5.95
CA GLY A 285 11.27 17.29 -6.36
C GLY A 285 11.99 17.17 -7.70
N LEU A 286 12.84 18.14 -8.02
CA LEU A 286 13.58 18.15 -9.28
C LEU A 286 14.90 17.37 -9.12
N ASN A 287 14.80 16.04 -9.03
CA ASN A 287 15.95 15.13 -8.86
C ASN A 287 15.75 13.80 -9.62
N TRP A 288 16.82 13.00 -9.69
CA TRP A 288 16.82 11.73 -10.44
C TRP A 288 15.92 10.65 -9.83
N GLY A 289 15.84 10.59 -8.50
CA GLY A 289 14.91 9.69 -7.83
C GLY A 289 13.45 10.00 -8.18
N SER A 290 13.09 11.29 -8.21
CA SER A 290 11.74 11.75 -8.55
C SER A 290 11.41 11.50 -10.02
N ALA A 291 12.40 11.67 -10.92
CA ALA A 291 12.25 11.31 -12.32
C ALA A 291 12.02 9.79 -12.48
N ARG A 292 12.72 8.95 -11.70
CA ARG A 292 12.54 7.50 -11.68
C ARG A 292 11.16 7.12 -11.16
N MET A 293 10.70 7.70 -10.04
CA MET A 293 9.37 7.45 -9.49
C MET A 293 8.26 7.87 -10.47
N LEU A 294 8.41 9.03 -11.11
CA LEU A 294 7.48 9.51 -12.14
C LEU A 294 7.43 8.53 -13.32
N LEU A 295 8.58 8.01 -13.75
CA LEU A 295 8.67 6.99 -14.79
C LEU A 295 7.99 5.68 -14.35
N SER A 296 8.23 5.21 -13.13
CA SER A 296 7.57 4.03 -12.57
C SER A 296 6.05 4.18 -12.56
N MET A 297 5.54 5.34 -12.14
CA MET A 297 4.11 5.63 -12.11
C MET A 297 3.50 5.73 -13.52
N ALA A 298 4.21 6.36 -14.45
CA ALA A 298 3.80 6.44 -15.85
C ALA A 298 3.71 5.04 -16.49
N ILE A 299 4.69 4.16 -16.21
CA ILE A 299 4.67 2.78 -16.66
C ILE A 299 3.51 2.03 -16.01
N ALA A 300 3.29 2.19 -14.70
CA ALA A 300 2.17 1.55 -13.99
C ALA A 300 0.81 1.93 -14.59
N PHE A 301 0.53 3.23 -14.81
CA PHE A 301 -0.72 3.66 -15.46
C PHE A 301 -0.83 3.18 -16.89
N THR A 302 0.28 3.14 -17.62
CA THR A 302 0.31 2.61 -18.98
C THR A 302 -0.07 1.13 -18.98
N ILE A 303 0.49 0.35 -18.05
CA ILE A 303 0.16 -1.06 -17.87
C ILE A 303 -1.33 -1.22 -17.51
N GLU A 304 -1.82 -0.51 -16.51
CA GLU A 304 -3.23 -0.61 -16.08
C GLU A 304 -4.20 -0.22 -17.20
N THR A 305 -3.91 0.89 -17.89
CA THR A 305 -4.81 1.45 -18.90
C THR A 305 -4.73 0.67 -20.23
N LEU A 306 -3.52 0.50 -20.78
CA LEU A 306 -3.36 -0.13 -22.09
C LEU A 306 -3.61 -1.63 -22.02
N LEU A 307 -3.06 -2.31 -21.01
CA LEU A 307 -3.17 -3.77 -20.94
C LEU A 307 -4.61 -4.17 -20.60
N GLY A 308 -5.30 -3.42 -19.73
CA GLY A 308 -6.73 -3.57 -19.50
C GLY A 308 -7.56 -3.41 -20.78
N TRP A 309 -7.28 -2.36 -21.57
CA TRP A 309 -7.95 -2.15 -22.86
C TRP A 309 -7.64 -3.27 -23.87
N VAL A 310 -6.39 -3.72 -23.97
CA VAL A 310 -5.99 -4.82 -24.87
C VAL A 310 -6.72 -6.11 -24.49
N VAL A 311 -6.78 -6.46 -23.21
CA VAL A 311 -7.47 -7.67 -22.72
C VAL A 311 -8.95 -7.60 -23.03
N ILE A 312 -9.60 -6.49 -22.70
CA ILE A 312 -11.02 -6.24 -23.00
C ILE A 312 -11.28 -6.37 -24.51
N ARG A 313 -10.46 -5.71 -25.34
CA ARG A 313 -10.60 -5.73 -26.81
C ARG A 313 -10.35 -7.11 -27.39
N ALA A 314 -9.36 -7.85 -26.88
CA ALA A 314 -9.06 -9.21 -27.34
C ALA A 314 -10.22 -10.17 -27.05
N VAL A 315 -10.87 -10.02 -25.90
CA VAL A 315 -12.06 -10.79 -25.54
C VAL A 315 -13.25 -10.37 -26.41
N LEU A 316 -13.54 -9.07 -26.50
CA LEU A 316 -14.67 -8.56 -27.30
C LEU A 316 -14.57 -8.94 -28.77
N ARG A 317 -13.37 -8.87 -29.36
CA ARG A 317 -13.14 -9.35 -30.74
C ARG A 317 -13.48 -10.82 -30.94
N ARG A 318 -13.44 -11.64 -29.88
CA ARG A 318 -13.77 -13.06 -29.94
C ARG A 318 -15.23 -13.35 -29.60
N THR A 319 -15.88 -12.52 -28.77
CA THR A 319 -17.27 -12.76 -28.33
C THR A 319 -18.29 -11.96 -29.13
N ASP A 320 -18.02 -10.69 -29.39
CA ASP A 320 -18.96 -9.72 -29.98
C ASP A 320 -18.21 -8.75 -30.92
N PRO A 321 -17.95 -9.15 -32.17
CA PRO A 321 -17.13 -8.39 -33.12
C PRO A 321 -17.68 -7.00 -33.48
N ASP A 322 -18.98 -6.79 -33.28
CA ASP A 322 -19.67 -5.54 -33.63
C ASP A 322 -19.48 -4.42 -32.59
N LEU A 323 -18.91 -4.74 -31.42
CA LEU A 323 -18.61 -3.76 -30.37
C LEU A 323 -17.16 -3.27 -30.50
N ASP A 324 -16.96 -2.00 -30.86
CA ASP A 324 -15.64 -1.36 -30.90
C ASP A 324 -15.44 -0.47 -29.64
N PRO A 325 -14.75 -0.97 -28.59
CA PRO A 325 -14.52 -0.22 -27.37
C PRO A 325 -13.53 0.93 -27.63
N LYS A 326 -14.03 2.17 -27.53
CA LYS A 326 -13.22 3.39 -27.61
C LYS A 326 -12.74 3.80 -26.22
N ALA A 327 -11.43 3.95 -26.06
CA ALA A 327 -10.85 4.54 -24.85
C ALA A 327 -11.04 6.06 -24.91
N GLU A 328 -11.84 6.61 -24.01
CA GLU A 328 -12.01 8.07 -23.86
C GLU A 328 -11.36 8.52 -22.55
N PHE A 329 -10.42 9.45 -22.65
CA PHE A 329 -9.79 10.05 -21.48
C PHE A 329 -10.69 11.15 -20.90
N LYS A 330 -11.18 10.94 -19.68
CA LYS A 330 -12.03 11.90 -18.97
C LYS A 330 -11.18 12.92 -18.23
N TRP A 331 -10.86 14.04 -18.87
CA TRP A 331 -10.02 15.11 -18.30
C TRP A 331 -10.42 15.60 -16.90
N GLY A 332 -11.70 15.52 -16.53
CA GLY A 332 -12.17 15.90 -15.19
C GLY A 332 -11.67 14.97 -14.08
N SER A 333 -11.24 13.75 -14.40
CA SER A 333 -10.62 12.85 -13.43
C SER A 333 -9.28 13.39 -12.91
N LEU A 334 -8.52 14.13 -13.74
CA LEU A 334 -7.31 14.83 -13.31
C LEU A 334 -7.58 15.88 -12.24
N LEU A 335 -8.74 16.56 -12.28
CA LEU A 335 -9.11 17.52 -11.24
C LEU A 335 -9.39 16.81 -9.91
N ILE A 336 -10.00 15.63 -9.96
CA ILE A 336 -10.24 14.82 -8.76
C ILE A 336 -8.89 14.37 -8.17
N ILE A 337 -7.95 13.92 -9.01
CA ILE A 337 -6.59 13.56 -8.58
C ILE A 337 -5.88 14.77 -7.97
N LEU A 338 -5.92 15.92 -8.62
CA LEU A 338 -5.32 17.16 -8.11
C LEU A 338 -5.88 17.54 -6.73
N VAL A 339 -7.21 17.51 -6.56
CA VAL A 339 -7.85 17.81 -5.27
C VAL A 339 -7.43 16.79 -4.21
N ALA A 340 -7.38 15.50 -4.56
CA ALA A 340 -6.92 14.47 -3.64
C ALA A 340 -5.46 14.71 -3.19
N VAL A 341 -4.59 15.08 -4.12
CA VAL A 341 -3.17 15.40 -3.85
C VAL A 341 -3.06 16.60 -2.92
N ILE A 342 -3.81 17.67 -3.19
CA ILE A 342 -3.84 18.86 -2.34
C ILE A 342 -4.32 18.50 -0.93
N LEU A 343 -5.42 17.74 -0.81
CA LEU A 343 -5.96 17.36 0.50
C LEU A 343 -4.99 16.48 1.30
N SER A 344 -4.33 15.51 0.66
CA SER A 344 -3.28 14.71 1.30
C SER A 344 -2.15 15.57 1.84
N ARG A 345 -1.66 16.51 1.03
CA ARG A 345 -0.57 17.42 1.43
C ARG A 345 -0.96 18.36 2.56
N LEU A 346 -2.21 18.85 2.56
CA LEU A 346 -2.70 19.76 3.61
C LEU A 346 -2.92 19.06 4.95
N VAL A 347 -3.31 17.79 4.92
CA VAL A 347 -3.68 17.03 6.13
C VAL A 347 -2.45 16.32 6.73
N GLY A 348 -1.31 16.33 6.04
CA GLY A 348 -0.15 15.51 6.39
C GLY A 348 -0.46 14.02 6.30
N PHE A 349 -1.49 13.67 5.53
CA PHE A 349 -1.91 12.31 5.33
C PHE A 349 -1.10 11.77 4.16
N GLU A 350 -0.45 10.62 4.33
CA GLU A 350 0.24 9.88 3.26
C GLU A 350 -0.61 8.67 2.79
N PRO A 351 -1.79 8.87 2.17
CA PRO A 351 -2.69 7.77 1.91
C PRO A 351 -2.45 7.21 0.53
N GLY A 352 -1.36 6.46 0.34
CA GLY A 352 -1.22 5.62 -0.87
C GLY A 352 -2.51 4.85 -1.20
N MET A 353 -3.33 4.51 -0.19
CA MET A 353 -4.64 3.86 -0.33
C MET A 353 -5.82 4.74 -0.75
N VAL A 354 -5.99 5.97 -0.23
CA VAL A 354 -7.07 6.87 -0.71
C VAL A 354 -6.77 7.29 -2.15
N PHE A 355 -5.48 7.36 -2.51
CA PHE A 355 -5.05 7.58 -3.87
C PHE A 355 -5.30 6.40 -4.80
N GLY A 356 -4.94 5.16 -4.43
CA GLY A 356 -5.29 3.99 -5.24
C GLY A 356 -6.80 3.88 -5.50
N LEU A 357 -7.63 4.24 -4.52
CA LEU A 357 -9.09 4.32 -4.65
C LEU A 357 -9.56 5.42 -5.62
N VAL A 358 -9.04 6.63 -5.45
CA VAL A 358 -9.36 7.78 -6.32
C VAL A 358 -8.83 7.57 -7.74
N MET A 359 -7.66 6.97 -7.88
CA MET A 359 -7.00 6.62 -9.14
C MET A 359 -7.72 5.48 -9.85
N GLY A 360 -8.09 4.43 -9.13
CA GLY A 360 -8.93 3.34 -9.65
C GLY A 360 -10.30 3.80 -10.12
N LEU A 361 -10.91 4.80 -9.45
CA LEU A 361 -12.16 5.45 -9.86
C LEU A 361 -11.97 6.45 -11.02
N ALA A 362 -10.82 7.12 -11.09
CA ALA A 362 -10.47 8.11 -12.12
C ALA A 362 -10.05 7.47 -13.45
N PHE A 363 -9.41 6.30 -13.39
CA PHE A 363 -8.90 5.51 -14.52
C PHE A 363 -9.68 4.24 -14.80
N GLY A 364 -10.68 3.93 -13.96
CA GLY A 364 -11.63 2.87 -14.22
C GLY A 364 -12.15 3.04 -15.64
N VAL A 365 -11.72 2.12 -16.51
CA VAL A 365 -12.17 2.05 -17.89
C VAL A 365 -13.67 1.85 -17.78
N THR A 366 -14.43 2.94 -17.89
CA THR A 366 -15.88 2.87 -17.94
C THR A 366 -16.18 2.16 -19.25
N LEU A 367 -16.32 0.85 -19.18
CA LEU A 367 -16.97 0.00 -20.15
C LEU A 367 -18.42 0.46 -20.19
N ALA A 368 -18.61 1.58 -20.88
CA ALA A 368 -19.89 2.21 -21.06
C ALA A 368 -20.86 1.11 -21.49
N THR A 369 -21.86 0.86 -20.67
CA THR A 369 -23.08 0.12 -21.04
C THR A 369 -22.95 -1.36 -21.41
N ALA A 370 -21.83 -2.03 -21.13
CA ALA A 370 -21.77 -3.49 -21.23
C ALA A 370 -22.67 -4.12 -20.14
N ARG A 371 -23.95 -4.31 -20.46
CA ARG A 371 -24.94 -5.02 -19.62
C ARG A 371 -24.56 -6.50 -19.41
N GLU A 372 -23.53 -6.97 -20.11
CA GLU A 372 -23.03 -8.32 -20.01
C GLU A 372 -22.06 -8.49 -18.84
N VAL A 373 -22.52 -9.24 -17.83
CA VAL A 373 -21.79 -9.65 -16.64
C VAL A 373 -20.39 -10.19 -16.96
N ARG A 374 -20.21 -10.82 -18.12
CA ARG A 374 -18.92 -11.38 -18.57
C ARG A 374 -17.83 -10.33 -18.71
N ILE A 375 -18.14 -9.19 -19.32
CA ILE A 375 -17.16 -8.14 -19.57
C ILE A 375 -16.69 -7.54 -18.24
N LYS A 376 -17.62 -7.34 -17.30
CA LYS A 376 -17.33 -6.89 -15.93
C LYS A 376 -16.48 -7.90 -15.16
N LEU A 377 -16.84 -9.18 -15.23
CA LEU A 377 -16.09 -10.26 -14.58
C LEU A 377 -14.65 -10.35 -15.13
N ILE A 378 -14.46 -10.16 -16.43
CA ILE A 378 -13.13 -10.16 -17.05
C ILE A 378 -12.32 -8.95 -16.59
N GLY A 379 -12.91 -7.76 -16.54
CA GLY A 379 -12.24 -6.56 -16.03
C GLY A 379 -11.80 -6.71 -14.57
N ILE A 380 -12.69 -7.21 -13.71
CA ILE A 380 -12.37 -7.43 -12.29
C ILE A 380 -11.31 -8.53 -12.12
N SER A 381 -11.45 -9.66 -12.81
CA SER A 381 -10.46 -10.74 -12.78
C SER A 381 -9.10 -10.29 -13.29
N TRP A 382 -9.07 -9.42 -14.30
CA TRP A 382 -7.85 -8.81 -14.80
C TRP A 382 -7.19 -7.90 -13.75
N ALA A 383 -7.94 -7.01 -13.12
CA ALA A 383 -7.45 -6.14 -12.05
C ALA A 383 -6.89 -6.97 -10.87
N LEU A 384 -7.61 -8.01 -10.45
CA LEU A 384 -7.14 -8.94 -9.42
C LEU A 384 -5.83 -9.64 -9.82
N ALA A 385 -5.78 -10.19 -11.04
CA ALA A 385 -4.62 -10.93 -11.51
C ALA A 385 -3.39 -10.03 -11.64
N ILE A 386 -3.53 -8.85 -12.25
CA ILE A 386 -2.40 -7.95 -12.43
C ILE A 386 -1.93 -7.35 -11.11
N GLY A 387 -2.85 -7.09 -10.18
CA GLY A 387 -2.50 -6.61 -8.84
C GLY A 387 -1.75 -7.62 -8.03
N LEU A 388 -2.19 -8.88 -8.07
CA LEU A 388 -1.50 -9.99 -7.41
C LEU A 388 -0.12 -10.23 -8.03
N VAL A 389 0.00 -10.21 -9.36
CA VAL A 389 1.29 -10.33 -10.06
C VAL A 389 2.22 -9.16 -9.75
N GLY A 390 1.69 -7.94 -9.71
CA GLY A 390 2.42 -6.74 -9.30
C GLY A 390 2.97 -6.89 -7.88
N TRP A 391 2.13 -7.32 -6.94
CA TRP A 391 2.53 -7.48 -5.54
C TRP A 391 3.57 -8.59 -5.33
N LEU A 392 3.38 -9.75 -5.96
CA LEU A 392 4.34 -10.86 -5.88
C LEU A 392 5.67 -10.50 -6.56
N GLY A 393 5.61 -9.82 -7.72
CA GLY A 393 6.79 -9.32 -8.41
C GLY A 393 7.55 -8.27 -7.60
N PHE A 394 6.84 -7.33 -6.97
CA PHE A 394 7.44 -6.40 -6.01
C PHE A 394 8.11 -7.15 -4.85
N SER A 395 7.42 -8.14 -4.27
CA SER A 395 7.94 -8.94 -3.14
C SER A 395 9.25 -9.66 -3.50
N ALA A 396 9.40 -10.11 -4.74
CA ALA A 396 10.62 -10.77 -5.22
C ALA A 396 11.79 -9.79 -5.43
N LEU A 397 11.52 -8.51 -5.62
CA LEU A 397 12.53 -7.47 -5.84
C LEU A 397 12.83 -6.64 -4.59
N ALA A 398 11.99 -6.73 -3.56
CA ALA A 398 12.13 -5.97 -2.33
C ALA A 398 13.47 -6.28 -1.64
N GLY A 399 14.18 -5.24 -1.20
CA GLY A 399 15.50 -5.33 -0.57
C GLY A 399 16.67 -5.40 -1.54
N LEU A 400 16.43 -5.56 -2.85
CA LEU A 400 17.47 -5.43 -3.86
C LEU A 400 17.76 -3.96 -4.18
N SER A 401 19.00 -3.65 -4.50
CA SER A 401 19.45 -2.29 -4.82
C SER A 401 19.75 -2.12 -6.32
N GLY A 402 19.74 -0.86 -6.76
CA GLY A 402 20.06 -0.47 -8.14
C GLY A 402 18.89 0.18 -8.85
N TRP A 403 19.20 1.19 -9.66
CA TRP A 403 18.22 2.08 -10.29
C TRP A 403 17.10 1.33 -11.03
N PHE A 404 17.46 0.34 -11.87
CA PHE A 404 16.49 -0.44 -12.64
C PHE A 404 15.63 -1.35 -11.77
N VAL A 405 16.22 -1.91 -10.70
CA VAL A 405 15.51 -2.81 -9.80
C VAL A 405 14.48 -2.02 -8.99
N VAL A 406 14.87 -0.86 -8.46
CA VAL A 406 13.95 0.03 -7.72
C VAL A 406 12.87 0.58 -8.66
N LEU A 407 13.22 0.96 -9.90
CA LEU A 407 12.23 1.37 -10.91
C LEU A 407 11.18 0.28 -11.14
N LEU A 408 11.62 -0.97 -11.34
CA LEU A 408 10.74 -2.10 -11.60
C LEU A 408 9.90 -2.45 -10.36
N ALA A 409 10.52 -2.50 -9.18
CA ALA A 409 9.84 -2.74 -7.92
C ALA A 409 8.74 -1.70 -7.68
N GLU A 410 9.05 -0.41 -7.82
CA GLU A 410 8.05 0.65 -7.64
C GLU A 410 6.97 0.65 -8.73
N THR A 411 7.29 0.25 -9.95
CA THR A 411 6.27 0.05 -11.01
C THR A 411 5.31 -1.06 -10.62
N LEU A 412 5.83 -2.20 -10.16
CA LEU A 412 5.04 -3.36 -9.76
C LEU A 412 4.20 -3.08 -8.51
N SER A 413 4.75 -2.33 -7.56
CA SER A 413 4.04 -1.78 -6.41
C SER A 413 2.92 -0.83 -6.84
N GLY A 414 3.20 0.10 -7.75
CA GLY A 414 2.18 1.00 -8.32
C GLY A 414 1.02 0.24 -8.96
N VAL A 415 1.32 -0.78 -9.77
CA VAL A 415 0.30 -1.67 -10.37
C VAL A 415 -0.48 -2.44 -9.31
N ALA A 416 0.18 -2.95 -8.27
CA ALA A 416 -0.49 -3.62 -7.16
C ALA A 416 -1.46 -2.68 -6.43
N VAL A 417 -1.00 -1.48 -6.08
CA VAL A 417 -1.78 -0.48 -5.37
C VAL A 417 -2.97 0.00 -6.22
N GLY A 418 -2.75 0.39 -7.47
CA GLY A 418 -3.82 0.92 -8.32
C GLY A 418 -4.92 -0.10 -8.60
N SER A 419 -4.55 -1.34 -8.92
CA SER A 419 -5.51 -2.41 -9.20
C SER A 419 -6.24 -2.95 -7.97
N LEU A 420 -5.54 -3.20 -6.85
CA LEU A 420 -6.15 -3.76 -5.65
C LEU A 420 -6.98 -2.73 -4.87
N ALA A 421 -6.56 -1.47 -4.84
CA ALA A 421 -7.31 -0.42 -4.13
C ALA A 421 -8.68 -0.15 -4.76
N ALA A 422 -8.84 -0.37 -6.07
CA ALA A 422 -10.12 -0.16 -6.75
C ALA A 422 -11.19 -1.22 -6.39
N LEU A 423 -10.78 -2.44 -6.03
CA LEU A 423 -11.68 -3.59 -5.90
C LEU A 423 -12.77 -3.42 -4.84
N PRO A 424 -12.46 -2.94 -3.61
CA PRO A 424 -13.47 -2.82 -2.56
C PRO A 424 -14.65 -1.93 -2.95
N VAL A 425 -14.41 -0.88 -3.76
CA VAL A 425 -15.47 0.01 -4.25
C VAL A 425 -16.08 -0.53 -5.53
N ALA A 426 -15.31 -0.97 -6.51
CA ALA A 426 -15.84 -1.47 -7.79
C ALA A 426 -16.83 -2.66 -7.61
N LEU A 427 -16.59 -3.48 -6.59
CA LEU A 427 -17.41 -4.65 -6.26
C LEU A 427 -18.61 -4.35 -5.34
N LEU A 428 -18.80 -3.11 -4.88
CA LEU A 428 -19.99 -2.77 -4.10
C LEU A 428 -21.27 -3.05 -4.92
N PRO A 429 -22.31 -3.63 -4.31
CA PRO A 429 -23.55 -3.98 -4.99
C PRO A 429 -24.47 -2.75 -5.13
N LEU A 430 -23.93 -1.62 -5.59
CA LEU A 430 -24.64 -0.35 -5.77
C LEU A 430 -24.84 -0.04 -7.24
N ARG A 431 -25.94 0.67 -7.53
CA ARG A 431 -26.35 0.94 -8.92
C ARG A 431 -25.29 1.74 -9.65
N GLY A 432 -24.89 1.27 -10.84
CA GLY A 432 -23.86 1.91 -11.66
C GLY A 432 -22.43 1.39 -11.45
N LEU A 433 -22.20 0.53 -10.47
CA LEU A 433 -20.92 -0.16 -10.28
C LEU A 433 -20.88 -1.55 -10.93
N ASP A 434 -19.70 -2.16 -10.97
CA ASP A 434 -19.53 -3.50 -11.51
C ASP A 434 -20.12 -4.58 -10.60
N GLY A 435 -20.08 -4.35 -9.29
CA GLY A 435 -20.68 -5.23 -8.28
C GLY A 435 -22.18 -5.48 -8.45
N GLU A 436 -22.98 -4.50 -8.89
CA GLU A 436 -24.44 -4.66 -9.09
C GLU A 436 -24.75 -5.79 -10.08
N ALA A 437 -24.05 -5.81 -11.21
CA ALA A 437 -24.28 -6.81 -12.25
C ALA A 437 -23.88 -8.22 -11.79
N LEU A 438 -22.78 -8.34 -11.05
CA LEU A 438 -22.34 -9.62 -10.48
C LEU A 438 -23.30 -10.11 -9.39
N PHE A 439 -23.73 -9.22 -8.51
CA PHE A 439 -24.65 -9.53 -7.41
C PHE A 439 -26.01 -10.01 -7.92
N THR A 440 -26.53 -9.39 -8.98
CA THR A 440 -27.80 -9.78 -9.61
C THR A 440 -27.69 -11.08 -10.42
N TRP A 441 -26.51 -11.39 -10.96
CA TRP A 441 -26.26 -12.63 -11.70
C TRP A 441 -26.05 -13.85 -10.80
N ASN A 442 -25.12 -13.76 -9.85
CA ASN A 442 -24.81 -14.85 -8.92
C ASN A 442 -24.20 -14.29 -7.62
N ARG A 443 -25.01 -14.26 -6.56
CA ARG A 443 -24.61 -13.75 -5.24
C ARG A 443 -23.41 -14.48 -4.65
N GLY A 444 -23.26 -15.79 -4.90
CA GLY A 444 -22.11 -16.56 -4.42
C GLY A 444 -20.82 -16.20 -5.14
N ALA A 445 -20.87 -16.08 -6.47
CA ALA A 445 -19.71 -15.66 -7.26
C ALA A 445 -19.28 -14.22 -6.91
N TRP A 446 -20.25 -13.32 -6.74
CA TRP A 446 -20.00 -11.97 -6.23
C TRP A 446 -19.34 -12.01 -4.84
N ALA A 447 -19.92 -12.76 -3.90
CA ALA A 447 -19.41 -12.81 -2.53
C ALA A 447 -17.98 -13.36 -2.47
N GLY A 448 -17.68 -14.40 -3.24
CA GLY A 448 -16.32 -14.95 -3.33
C GLY A 448 -15.32 -13.95 -3.91
N LEU A 449 -15.68 -13.26 -5.00
CA LEU A 449 -14.83 -12.26 -5.63
C LEU A 449 -14.62 -11.04 -4.73
N TYR A 450 -15.66 -10.64 -4.02
CA TYR A 450 -15.60 -9.52 -3.07
C TYR A 450 -14.79 -9.87 -1.83
N ALA A 451 -14.98 -11.05 -1.26
CA ALA A 451 -14.17 -11.56 -0.16
C ALA A 451 -12.68 -11.63 -0.55
N LEU A 452 -12.37 -12.11 -1.76
CA LEU A 452 -10.99 -12.15 -2.27
C LEU A 452 -10.41 -10.74 -2.45
N GLY A 453 -11.15 -9.83 -3.06
CA GLY A 453 -10.71 -8.44 -3.25
C GLY A 453 -10.48 -7.72 -1.92
N LEU A 454 -11.37 -7.90 -0.95
CA LEU A 454 -11.23 -7.37 0.41
C LEU A 454 -10.03 -7.99 1.13
N LEU A 455 -9.86 -9.31 1.05
CA LEU A 455 -8.73 -10.00 1.65
C LEU A 455 -7.42 -9.46 1.11
N LEU A 456 -7.27 -9.34 -0.20
CA LEU A 456 -6.05 -8.79 -0.81
C LEU A 456 -5.84 -7.33 -0.41
N PHE A 457 -6.90 -6.52 -0.38
CA PHE A 457 -6.81 -5.14 0.12
C PHE A 457 -6.33 -5.09 1.58
N PHE A 458 -6.85 -5.94 2.48
CA PHE A 458 -6.46 -5.97 3.90
C PHE A 458 -5.08 -6.52 4.15
N VAL A 459 -4.67 -7.49 3.35
CA VAL A 459 -3.40 -8.16 3.53
C VAL A 459 -2.29 -7.31 2.91
N VAL A 460 -2.51 -6.75 1.72
CA VAL A 460 -1.47 -6.06 0.96
C VAL A 460 -1.41 -4.57 1.25
N LEU A 461 -2.54 -3.89 1.39
CA LEU A 461 -2.56 -2.42 1.41
C LEU A 461 -2.70 -1.85 2.82
N MET A 462 -3.52 -2.45 3.69
CA MET A 462 -3.72 -1.98 5.07
C MET A 462 -2.46 -2.00 5.96
N PRO A 463 -1.53 -2.98 5.85
CA PRO A 463 -0.35 -3.01 6.71
C PRO A 463 0.76 -2.03 6.28
N MET A 464 0.53 -1.21 5.24
CA MET A 464 1.53 -0.23 4.84
C MET A 464 1.85 0.71 6.03
N PRO A 465 3.13 0.86 6.40
CA PRO A 465 3.55 1.53 7.65
C PRO A 465 3.03 2.97 7.79
N PHE A 466 2.87 3.68 6.67
CA PHE A 466 2.39 5.06 6.60
C PHE A 466 0.87 5.22 6.59
N SER A 467 0.11 4.12 6.61
CA SER A 467 -1.33 4.19 6.32
C SER A 467 -2.21 4.45 7.55
N TRP A 468 -1.80 4.06 8.78
CA TRP A 468 -2.69 4.16 9.96
C TRP A 468 -2.01 4.35 11.33
N GLY A 469 -0.76 3.91 11.52
CA GLY A 469 -0.14 3.84 12.86
C GLY A 469 0.50 5.14 13.36
N GLU A 470 0.95 6.02 12.46
CA GLU A 470 1.78 7.18 12.79
C GLU A 470 1.09 8.53 12.56
N VAL A 471 -0.24 8.52 12.38
CA VAL A 471 -0.95 9.75 12.06
C VAL A 471 -1.13 10.57 13.34
N GLY A 472 -0.17 11.46 13.61
CA GLY A 472 -0.21 12.41 14.72
C GLY A 472 -1.38 13.40 14.66
N ALA A 473 -2.22 13.34 13.61
CA ALA A 473 -3.46 14.09 13.52
C ALA A 473 -4.50 13.51 14.50
N PRO A 474 -5.11 14.33 15.37
CA PRO A 474 -6.16 13.89 16.27
C PRO A 474 -7.28 13.15 15.52
N LEU A 475 -7.82 12.08 16.10
CA LEU A 475 -8.98 11.33 15.57
C LEU A 475 -10.15 12.25 15.17
N VAL A 476 -10.28 13.41 15.81
CA VAL A 476 -11.26 14.45 15.45
C VAL A 476 -11.04 15.02 14.05
N THR A 477 -9.78 15.28 13.66
CA THR A 477 -9.43 15.78 12.31
C THR A 477 -9.89 14.81 11.24
N TRP A 478 -9.75 13.51 11.50
CA TRP A 478 -10.20 12.45 10.62
C TRP A 478 -11.70 12.40 10.44
N ILE A 479 -12.42 12.39 11.55
CA ILE A 479 -13.88 12.43 11.54
C ILE A 479 -14.35 13.69 10.80
N ALA A 480 -13.74 14.84 11.07
CA ALA A 480 -14.08 16.10 10.42
C ALA A 480 -13.84 16.06 8.90
N LEU A 481 -12.71 15.51 8.45
CA LEU A 481 -12.38 15.38 7.03
C LEU A 481 -13.37 14.46 6.31
N TYR A 482 -13.63 13.29 6.87
CA TYR A 482 -14.56 12.34 6.29
C TYR A 482 -16.00 12.86 6.27
N LEU A 483 -16.45 13.49 7.36
CA LEU A 483 -17.76 14.14 7.39
C LEU A 483 -17.83 15.31 6.41
N GLY A 484 -16.77 16.10 6.27
CA GLY A 484 -16.68 17.18 5.28
C GLY A 484 -16.76 16.66 3.85
N TYR A 485 -16.04 15.58 3.54
CA TYR A 485 -16.12 14.89 2.26
C TYR A 485 -17.52 14.34 1.98
N ALA A 486 -18.11 13.66 2.96
CA ALA A 486 -19.47 13.12 2.86
C ALA A 486 -20.50 14.25 2.64
N ALA A 487 -20.39 15.35 3.39
CA ALA A 487 -21.25 16.52 3.25
C ALA A 487 -21.10 17.19 1.87
N LEU A 488 -19.87 17.28 1.34
CA LEU A 488 -19.62 17.80 0.00
C LEU A 488 -20.26 16.91 -1.07
N ALA A 489 -20.04 15.60 -0.98
CA ALA A 489 -20.60 14.63 -1.92
C ALA A 489 -22.14 14.67 -1.93
N VAL A 490 -22.75 14.65 -0.74
CA VAL A 490 -24.21 14.76 -0.58
C VAL A 490 -24.72 16.13 -1.03
N GLY A 491 -23.98 17.20 -0.74
CA GLY A 491 -24.33 18.57 -1.15
C GLY A 491 -24.33 18.76 -2.67
N VAL A 492 -23.31 18.24 -3.36
CA VAL A 492 -23.25 18.23 -4.83
C VAL A 492 -24.41 17.42 -5.40
N TRP A 493 -24.65 16.21 -4.88
CA TRP A 493 -25.78 15.38 -5.27
C TRP A 493 -27.11 16.12 -5.09
N ALA A 494 -27.35 16.71 -3.93
CA ALA A 494 -28.57 17.45 -3.61
C ALA A 494 -28.75 18.66 -4.53
N TRP A 495 -27.69 19.43 -4.78
CA TRP A 495 -27.72 20.58 -5.68
C TRP A 495 -28.22 20.22 -7.08
N PHE A 496 -27.72 19.11 -7.64
CA PHE A 496 -28.17 18.63 -8.96
C PHE A 496 -29.56 18.02 -8.91
N ARG A 497 -29.89 17.33 -7.82
CA ARG A 497 -31.20 16.68 -7.66
C ARG A 497 -32.34 17.69 -7.54
N TYR A 498 -32.09 18.85 -6.93
CA TYR A 498 -33.09 19.89 -6.65
C TYR A 498 -33.10 21.06 -7.63
N ARG A 499 -32.07 21.24 -8.48
CA ARG A 499 -32.12 22.25 -9.56
C ARG A 499 -32.84 21.68 -10.79
N THR A 500 -33.98 22.27 -11.13
CA THR A 500 -34.76 21.95 -12.33
C THR A 500 -33.95 22.23 -13.60
N PRO A 501 -33.95 21.35 -14.61
CA PRO A 501 -33.32 21.64 -15.89
C PRO A 501 -33.92 22.92 -16.51
N PRO A 502 -33.12 23.75 -17.21
CA PRO A 502 -33.67 24.83 -18.03
C PRO A 502 -34.66 24.23 -19.02
N THR A 503 -35.90 24.73 -19.02
CA THR A 503 -36.91 24.40 -20.02
C THR A 503 -36.32 24.70 -21.39
N THR A 504 -35.97 23.67 -22.16
CA THR A 504 -35.67 23.83 -23.58
C THR A 504 -36.90 24.51 -24.20
N PRO A 505 -36.78 25.68 -24.85
CA PRO A 505 -37.89 26.28 -25.55
C PRO A 505 -38.42 25.25 -26.53
N THR A 506 -39.67 24.83 -26.32
CA THR A 506 -40.36 23.90 -27.21
C THR A 506 -40.22 24.43 -28.63
N ALA A 507 -39.47 23.71 -29.47
CA ALA A 507 -39.40 24.03 -30.89
C ALA A 507 -40.83 24.06 -31.41
N THR A 508 -41.28 25.25 -31.81
CA THR A 508 -42.57 25.46 -32.46
C THR A 508 -42.73 24.38 -33.54
N PRO A 509 -43.77 23.55 -33.51
CA PRO A 509 -43.96 22.53 -34.52
C PRO A 509 -44.01 23.22 -35.88
N ALA A 510 -43.10 22.81 -36.77
CA ALA A 510 -43.06 23.27 -38.14
C ALA A 510 -44.42 22.99 -38.78
N ARG A 511 -45.13 24.07 -39.13
CA ARG A 511 -46.40 24.05 -39.83
C ARG A 511 -46.22 23.21 -41.09
N THR A 512 -46.83 22.03 -41.11
CA THR A 512 -46.91 21.16 -42.28
C THR A 512 -47.61 21.96 -43.38
N ALA A 513 -46.85 22.39 -44.39
CA ALA A 513 -47.41 22.95 -45.61
C ALA A 513 -47.98 21.78 -46.42
N THR A 514 -49.29 21.56 -46.29
CA THR A 514 -50.05 20.67 -47.15
C THR A 514 -50.16 21.33 -48.53
N THR A 515 -49.30 20.97 -49.47
CA THR A 515 -49.52 21.24 -50.89
C THR A 515 -50.62 20.31 -51.38
N VAL A 516 -51.85 20.86 -51.42
CA VAL A 516 -52.94 20.34 -52.24
C VAL A 516 -52.59 20.71 -53.69
N ALA A 517 -52.33 19.71 -54.52
CA ALA A 517 -52.30 19.85 -55.97
C ALA A 517 -53.39 18.93 -56.53
N ASP A 518 -54.59 19.50 -56.65
CA ASP A 518 -55.67 19.00 -57.51
C ASP A 518 -55.54 19.67 -58.88
N ALA A 519 -55.57 18.81 -59.91
CA ALA A 519 -56.09 18.99 -61.27
C ALA A 519 -55.79 20.28 -62.09
N ALA A 520 -55.01 20.10 -63.16
CA ALA A 520 -55.44 20.38 -64.55
C ALA A 520 -54.52 19.65 -65.55
#